data_AF-A0A6C0DA68-F1
#
_entry.id   AF-A0A6C0DA68-F1
#
_cell.length_a   1.000
_cell.length_b   1.000
_cell.length_c   1.000
_cell.angle_alpha   90.00
_cell.angle_beta   90.00
_cell.angle_gamma   90.00
#
_symmetry.space_group_name_H-M   'P 1'
#
loop_
_entity.id
_entity.type
_entity.pdbx_description
1 polymer ?
#
loop_
_entity_poly.entity_id
_entity_poly.type
_entity_poly.pdbx_seq_one_letter_code
_entity_poly.pdbx_strand_id
1 'polypeptide(L)'
;MINDNIENYYKNIDKPIINEYMNNLNFKNLLALSTINDLYVFQKEKKAWRLKDKEKLLRECEYKRKKKIKEVSVSLNSLNKNKSSTITKEIKLQNNTLLNQIENIDSLIETIEKIFPIVNNNFDEIYSN
;
A
#
# COMPACT_ATOMS: atom_id res chain seq x y z
N MET A 1 4.91 -18.15 2.80
CA MET A 1 4.36 -17.63 1.53
C MET A 1 4.14 -16.12 1.48
N ILE A 2 4.23 -15.35 2.58
CA ILE A 2 4.19 -13.86 2.48
C ILE A 2 5.51 -13.28 1.89
N ASN A 3 6.64 -13.98 2.08
CA ASN A 3 7.96 -13.49 1.61
C ASN A 3 8.10 -13.47 0.08
N ASP A 4 7.70 -14.54 -0.62
CA ASP A 4 7.94 -14.65 -2.07
C ASP A 4 7.24 -13.54 -2.88
N ASN A 5 6.06 -13.10 -2.45
CA ASN A 5 5.33 -12.02 -3.10
C ASN A 5 6.01 -10.66 -2.90
N ILE A 6 6.54 -10.39 -1.70
CA ILE A 6 7.28 -9.16 -1.40
C ILE A 6 8.60 -9.14 -2.18
N GLU A 7 9.35 -10.25 -2.16
CA GLU A 7 10.62 -10.39 -2.88
C GLU A 7 10.44 -10.20 -4.39
N ASN A 8 9.39 -10.78 -4.97
CA ASN A 8 9.09 -10.60 -6.39
C ASN A 8 8.68 -9.16 -6.74
N TYR A 9 7.84 -8.53 -5.91
CA TYR A 9 7.39 -7.16 -6.13
C TYR A 9 8.55 -6.15 -6.02
N TYR A 10 9.47 -6.37 -5.07
CA TYR A 10 10.65 -5.53 -4.84
C TYR A 10 11.94 -6.10 -5.45
N LYS A 11 11.87 -6.96 -6.47
CA LYS A 11 13.03 -7.62 -7.08
C LYS A 11 14.13 -6.68 -7.62
N ASN A 12 13.78 -5.41 -7.85
CA ASN A 12 14.70 -4.39 -8.35
C ASN A 12 15.41 -3.61 -7.23
N ILE A 13 15.01 -3.81 -5.97
CA ILE A 13 15.68 -3.26 -4.79
C ILE A 13 16.82 -4.20 -4.39
N ASP A 14 17.91 -3.63 -3.88
CA ASP A 14 19.02 -4.43 -3.36
C ASP A 14 18.54 -5.32 -2.21
N LYS A 15 18.80 -6.64 -2.31
CA LYS A 15 18.35 -7.62 -1.31
C LYS A 15 18.73 -7.25 0.14
N PRO A 16 19.93 -6.73 0.44
CA PRO A 16 20.28 -6.32 1.80
C PRO A 16 19.30 -5.30 2.39
N ILE A 17 18.84 -4.34 1.57
CA ILE A 17 17.89 -3.31 1.99
C ILE A 17 16.54 -3.95 2.30
N ILE A 18 16.03 -4.81 1.42
CA ILE A 18 14.76 -5.51 1.68
C ILE A 18 14.86 -6.36 2.96
N ASN A 19 15.97 -7.06 3.17
CA ASN A 19 16.17 -7.89 4.36
C ASN A 19 16.19 -7.06 5.66
N GLU A 20 16.85 -5.91 5.66
CA GLU A 20 16.88 -5.00 6.81
C GLU A 20 15.46 -4.55 7.21
N TYR A 21 14.66 -4.14 6.23
CA TYR A 21 13.28 -3.74 6.44
C TYR A 21 12.38 -4.92 6.89
N MET A 22 12.64 -6.12 6.39
CA MET A 22 11.91 -7.33 6.77
C MET A 22 12.18 -7.79 8.21
N ASN A 23 13.31 -7.40 8.81
CA ASN A 23 13.66 -7.71 10.20
C ASN A 23 12.87 -6.89 11.23
N ASN A 24 12.27 -5.77 10.82
CA ASN A 24 11.44 -4.94 11.68
C ASN A 24 9.96 -5.16 11.37
N LEU A 25 9.15 -5.45 12.40
CA LEU A 25 7.73 -5.80 12.21
C LEU A 25 6.92 -4.70 11.52
N ASN A 26 7.17 -3.43 11.86
CA ASN A 26 6.42 -2.31 11.26
C ASN A 26 6.79 -2.18 9.77
N PHE A 27 8.07 -2.21 9.44
CA PHE A 27 8.51 -2.16 8.04
C PHE A 27 8.10 -3.39 7.24
N LYS A 28 8.12 -4.59 7.83
CA LYS A 28 7.55 -5.79 7.21
C LYS A 28 6.07 -5.63 6.88
N ASN A 29 5.28 -5.06 7.79
CA ASN A 29 3.88 -4.76 7.55
C ASN A 29 3.70 -3.71 6.44
N LEU A 30 4.55 -2.68 6.39
CA LEU A 30 4.58 -1.72 5.30
C LEU A 30 4.84 -2.41 3.95
N LEU A 31 5.85 -3.28 3.86
CA LEU A 31 6.18 -4.00 2.63
C LEU A 31 5.05 -4.94 2.20
N ALA A 32 4.42 -5.64 3.14
CA ALA A 32 3.28 -6.51 2.84
C ALA A 32 2.07 -5.72 2.32
N LEU A 33 1.64 -4.69 3.06
CA LEU A 33 0.48 -3.87 2.69
C LEU A 33 0.70 -3.07 1.40
N SER A 34 1.92 -2.58 1.20
CA SER A 34 2.28 -1.87 -0.03
C SER A 34 2.27 -2.79 -1.26
N THR A 35 2.73 -4.04 -1.12
CA THR A 35 2.64 -5.06 -2.17
C THR A 35 1.18 -5.38 -2.50
N ILE A 36 0.32 -5.58 -1.49
CA ILE A 36 -1.12 -5.85 -1.67
C ILE A 36 -1.83 -4.70 -2.39
N ASN A 37 -1.41 -3.45 -2.14
CA ASN A 37 -2.02 -2.26 -2.69
C ASN A 37 -1.35 -1.73 -3.97
N ASP A 38 -0.34 -2.45 -4.48
CA ASP A 38 0.47 -2.02 -5.63
C ASP A 38 1.00 -0.58 -5.45
N LEU A 39 1.50 -0.29 -4.25
CA LEU A 39 2.10 0.99 -3.89
C LEU A 39 3.61 0.79 -3.73
N TYR A 40 4.42 1.35 -4.62
CA TYR A 40 5.87 1.20 -4.50
C TYR A 40 6.42 2.18 -3.46
N VAL A 41 6.98 1.68 -2.34
CA VAL A 41 7.38 2.55 -1.22
C VAL A 41 8.80 3.09 -1.29
N PHE A 42 9.63 2.59 -2.21
CA PHE A 42 11.02 3.02 -2.37
C PHE A 42 11.21 3.99 -3.54
N GLN A 43 12.26 4.81 -3.47
CA GLN A 43 12.75 5.63 -4.56
C GLN A 43 14.29 5.60 -4.60
N LYS A 44 14.87 5.87 -5.78
CA LYS A 44 16.32 6.07 -5.89
C LYS A 44 16.67 7.53 -5.63
N GLU A 45 17.57 7.76 -4.68
CA GLU A 45 18.20 9.04 -4.40
C GLU A 45 19.71 8.89 -4.42
N LYS A 46 20.40 9.69 -5.26
CA LYS A 46 21.87 9.67 -5.35
C LYS A 46 22.47 8.25 -5.46
N LYS A 47 21.83 7.37 -6.24
CA LYS A 47 22.17 5.94 -6.47
C LYS A 47 21.83 4.96 -5.33
N ALA A 48 21.35 5.43 -4.17
CA ALA A 48 20.88 4.57 -3.10
C ALA A 48 19.35 4.41 -3.14
N TRP A 49 18.85 3.25 -2.74
CA TRP A 49 17.41 3.06 -2.51
C TRP A 49 17.04 3.59 -1.13
N ARG A 50 15.96 4.37 -1.07
CA ARG A 50 15.41 4.96 0.17
C ARG A 50 13.91 4.85 0.18
N LEU A 51 13.29 4.87 1.36
CA LEU A 51 11.85 5.07 1.44
C LEU A 51 11.49 6.44 0.84
N LYS A 52 10.37 6.49 0.12
CA LYS A 52 9.76 7.76 -0.28
C LYS A 52 9.36 8.55 0.97
N ASP A 53 9.31 9.87 0.85
CA ASP A 53 8.85 10.73 1.94
C ASP A 53 7.42 10.40 2.37
N LYS A 54 7.13 10.61 3.66
CA LYS A 54 5.80 10.38 4.27
C LYS A 54 4.70 11.00 3.43
N GLU A 55 4.84 12.29 3.11
CA GLU A 55 3.82 13.05 2.39
C GLU A 55 3.57 12.53 0.97
N LYS A 56 4.61 11.99 0.33
CA LYS A 56 4.49 11.43 -1.02
C LYS A 56 3.72 10.12 -0.97
N LEU A 57 4.04 9.24 -0.01
CA LEU A 57 3.32 7.99 0.22
C LEU A 57 1.86 8.24 0.58
N LEU A 58 1.59 9.17 1.51
CA LEU A 58 0.23 9.53 1.89
C LEU A 58 -0.58 10.07 0.72
N ARG A 59 0.00 10.94 -0.12
CA ARG A 59 -0.66 11.43 -1.33
C ARG A 59 -1.00 10.32 -2.32
N GLU A 60 -0.10 9.36 -2.55
CA GLU A 60 -0.35 8.21 -3.42
C GLU A 60 -1.45 7.29 -2.85
N CYS A 61 -1.46 7.05 -1.53
CA CYS A 61 -2.52 6.30 -0.84
C CYS A 61 -3.88 6.98 -0.98
N GLU A 62 -3.96 8.29 -0.70
CA GLU A 62 -5.18 9.09 -0.83
C GLU A 62 -5.74 9.05 -2.26
N TYR A 63 -4.87 9.16 -3.25
CA TYR A 63 -5.26 9.06 -4.66
C TYR A 63 -5.89 7.68 -4.97
N LYS A 64 -5.22 6.59 -4.58
CA LYS A 64 -5.74 5.22 -4.78
C LYS A 64 -7.05 5.02 -4.03
N ARG A 65 -7.17 5.50 -2.79
CA ARG A 65 -8.40 5.41 -1.98
C ARG A 65 -9.57 6.11 -2.66
N LYS A 66 -9.38 7.37 -3.07
CA LYS A 66 -10.40 8.17 -3.77
C LYS A 66 -10.85 7.50 -5.08
N LYS A 67 -9.91 6.92 -5.83
CA LYS A 67 -10.22 6.18 -7.06
C LYS A 67 -11.14 4.98 -6.77
N LYS A 68 -10.82 4.15 -5.78
CA LYS A 68 -11.65 2.99 -5.39
C LYS A 68 -13.03 3.40 -4.88
N ILE A 69 -13.13 4.45 -4.06
CA ILE A 69 -14.43 4.98 -3.60
C ILE A 69 -15.30 5.41 -4.80
N LYS A 70 -14.69 6.04 -5.80
CA LYS A 70 -15.40 6.42 -7.04
C LYS A 70 -15.90 5.20 -7.80
N GLU A 71 -15.09 4.13 -7.89
CA GLU A 71 -15.49 2.87 -8.52
C GLU A 71 -16.68 2.22 -7.80
N VAL A 72 -16.66 2.18 -6.47
CA VAL A 72 -17.80 1.72 -5.65
C VAL A 72 -19.05 2.56 -5.94
N SER A 73 -18.91 3.89 -5.99
CA SER A 73 -20.03 4.80 -6.25
C SER A 73 -20.64 4.60 -7.64
N VAL A 74 -19.81 4.42 -8.67
CA VAL A 74 -20.27 4.10 -10.04
C VAL A 74 -20.99 2.75 -10.07
N SER A 75 -20.43 1.76 -9.40
CA SER A 75 -20.99 0.41 -9.28
C SER A 75 -22.36 0.40 -8.58
N LEU A 76 -22.51 1.14 -7.48
CA LEU A 76 -23.79 1.32 -6.77
C LEU A 76 -24.85 2.05 -7.61
N ASN A 77 -24.44 3.05 -8.40
CA ASN A 77 -25.35 3.72 -9.33
C ASN A 77 -25.87 2.76 -10.42
N SER A 78 -25.05 1.82 -10.87
CA SER A 78 -25.45 0.77 -11.81
C SER A 78 -26.39 -0.26 -11.17
N LEU A 79 -26.20 -0.59 -9.89
CA LEU A 79 -27.13 -1.42 -9.11
C LEU A 79 -28.55 -0.82 -9.06
N ASN A 80 -28.67 0.48 -8.77
CA ASN A 80 -29.95 1.15 -8.67
C ASN A 80 -30.75 1.17 -9.99
N LYS A 81 -30.08 0.95 -11.13
CA LYS A 81 -30.71 0.92 -12.46
C LYS A 81 -31.09 -0.49 -12.92
N ASN A 82 -30.56 -1.54 -12.31
CA ASN A 82 -30.72 -2.93 -12.74
C ASN A 82 -31.66 -3.71 -11.81
N LYS A 83 -32.70 -4.36 -12.37
CA LYS A 83 -33.64 -5.21 -11.60
C LYS A 83 -33.29 -6.70 -11.60
N SER A 84 -32.23 -7.10 -12.30
CA SER A 84 -31.80 -8.51 -12.38
C SER A 84 -31.13 -8.97 -11.08
N SER A 85 -31.60 -10.09 -10.53
CA SER A 85 -31.09 -10.65 -9.28
C SER A 85 -29.66 -11.20 -9.40
N THR A 86 -29.28 -11.73 -10.56
CA THR A 86 -27.92 -12.22 -10.83
C THR A 86 -26.93 -11.06 -10.92
N ILE A 87 -27.25 -10.03 -11.72
CA ILE A 87 -26.43 -8.81 -11.86
C ILE A 87 -26.27 -8.14 -10.49
N THR A 88 -27.34 -8.10 -9.69
CA THR A 88 -27.28 -7.56 -8.33
C THR A 88 -26.27 -8.29 -7.43
N LYS A 89 -26.19 -9.62 -7.52
CA LYS A 89 -25.24 -10.42 -6.72
C LYS A 89 -23.79 -10.17 -7.14
N GLU A 90 -23.53 -10.13 -8.45
CA GLU A 90 -22.19 -9.87 -9.00
C GLU A 90 -21.68 -8.49 -8.58
N ILE A 91 -22.53 -7.46 -8.69
CA ILE A 91 -22.14 -6.10 -8.30
C ILE A 91 -21.88 -6.01 -6.79
N LYS A 92 -22.68 -6.69 -5.95
CA LYS A 92 -22.42 -6.77 -4.50
C LYS A 92 -21.07 -7.42 -4.20
N LEU A 93 -20.74 -8.51 -4.88
CA LEU A 93 -19.45 -9.19 -4.71
C LEU A 93 -18.28 -8.27 -5.08
N GLN A 94 -18.37 -7.59 -6.22
CA GLN A 94 -17.37 -6.61 -6.66
C GLN A 94 -17.19 -5.48 -5.66
N ASN A 95 -18.29 -4.94 -5.11
CA ASN A 95 -18.23 -3.88 -4.10
C ASN A 95 -17.57 -4.35 -2.81
N ASN A 96 -17.84 -5.57 -2.34
CA ASN A 96 -17.15 -6.12 -1.17
C ASN A 96 -15.64 -6.24 -1.43
N THR A 97 -15.22 -6.66 -2.62
CA THR A 97 -13.80 -6.68 -2.99
C THR A 97 -13.18 -5.30 -2.96
N LEU A 98 -13.87 -4.28 -3.49
CA LEU A 98 -13.40 -2.89 -3.48
C LEU A 98 -13.33 -2.30 -2.06
N LEU A 99 -14.27 -2.66 -1.18
CA LEU A 99 -14.27 -2.23 0.22
C LEU A 99 -13.09 -2.83 1.00
N ASN A 100 -12.85 -4.14 0.90
CA ASN A 100 -11.67 -4.78 1.51
C ASN A 100 -10.37 -4.13 1.01
N GLN A 101 -10.36 -3.75 -0.26
CA GLN A 101 -9.27 -3.05 -0.90
C GLN A 101 -9.09 -1.59 -0.43
N ILE A 102 -10.12 -0.94 0.09
CA ILE A 102 -10.06 0.39 0.74
C ILE A 102 -9.53 0.21 2.17
N GLU A 103 -10.02 -0.76 2.92
CA GLU A 103 -9.54 -1.09 4.27
C GLU A 103 -8.04 -1.41 4.28
N ASN A 104 -7.54 -2.13 3.27
CA ASN A 104 -6.12 -2.38 3.08
C ASN A 104 -5.31 -1.08 2.83
N ILE A 105 -5.89 -0.07 2.19
CA ILE A 105 -5.22 1.24 1.99
C ILE A 105 -5.22 2.03 3.30
N ASP A 106 -6.33 2.03 4.04
CA ASP A 106 -6.40 2.71 5.33
C ASP A 106 -5.39 2.10 6.34
N SER A 107 -5.29 0.77 6.38
CA SER A 107 -4.26 0.07 7.16
C SER A 107 -2.82 0.46 6.75
N LEU A 108 -2.59 0.70 5.46
CA LEU A 108 -1.30 1.15 4.94
C LEU A 108 -1.00 2.59 5.37
N ILE A 109 -1.99 3.48 5.34
CA ILE A 109 -1.88 4.86 5.84
C ILE A 109 -1.49 4.84 7.32
N GLU A 110 -2.21 4.09 8.16
CA GLU A 110 -1.89 3.99 9.59
C GLU A 110 -0.46 3.46 9.82
N THR A 111 -0.03 2.49 9.00
CA THR A 111 1.31 1.91 9.09
C THR A 111 2.38 2.95 8.73
N ILE A 112 2.16 3.75 7.67
CA ILE A 112 3.04 4.87 7.30
C ILE A 112 3.13 5.88 8.44
N GLU A 113 2.00 6.28 9.02
CA GLU A 113 1.98 7.25 10.11
C GLU A 113 2.71 6.78 11.37
N LYS A 114 2.69 5.48 11.66
CA LYS A 114 3.44 4.85 12.77
C LYS A 114 4.94 4.75 12.50
N ILE A 115 5.34 4.51 11.25
CA ILE A 115 6.74 4.23 10.89
C ILE A 115 7.59 5.49 10.76
N PHE A 116 7.07 6.55 10.15
CA PHE A 116 7.89 7.71 9.81
C PHE A 116 8.46 8.49 11.02
N PRO A 117 7.81 8.55 12.19
CA PRO A 117 8.45 9.04 13.41
C PRO A 117 9.68 8.22 13.82
N ILE A 118 9.70 6.91 13.53
CA ILE A 118 10.81 5.99 13.85
C ILE A 118 11.95 6.16 12.82
N VAL A 119 11.60 6.29 11.53
CA VAL A 119 12.57 6.53 10.44
C VAL A 119 13.34 7.82 10.69
N ASN A 120 12.65 8.92 11.03
CA ASN A 120 13.30 10.22 11.25
C ASN A 120 14.24 10.24 12.46
N ASN A 121 14.08 9.33 13.43
CA ASN A 121 14.98 9.24 14.58
C ASN A 121 16.19 8.32 14.34
N ASN A 122 16.09 7.35 13.43
CA ASN A 122 17.13 6.33 13.23
C ASN A 122 17.96 6.51 11.94
N PHE A 123 17.47 7.22 10.92
CA PHE A 123 18.21 7.39 9.67
C PHE A 123 19.37 8.39 9.76
N ASP A 124 19.32 9.32 10.71
CA ASP A 124 20.43 10.26 10.94
C ASP A 124 21.65 9.59 11.59
N GLU A 125 21.49 8.45 12.28
CA GLU A 125 22.62 7.72 12.88
C GLU A 125 23.32 6.76 11.91
N ILE A 126 22.60 6.22 10.92
CA ILE A 126 23.14 5.18 10.01
C ILE A 126 24.04 5.78 8.91
N TYR A 127 23.88 7.07 8.58
CA TYR A 127 24.61 7.72 7.48
C TYR A 127 25.52 8.89 7.94
N SER A 128 25.73 9.06 9.25
CA SER A 128 26.58 10.13 9.81
C SER A 128 27.99 9.67 10.25
N ASN A 129 28.46 8.50 9.80
CA ASN A 129 29.85 8.06 9.99
C ASN A 129 30.55 7.83 8.65
#